data_AF-A0A7V6JI04-F1
#
_entry.id   AF-A0A7V6JI04-F1
#
_cell.length_a   1.000
_cell.length_b   1.000
_cell.length_c   1.000
_cell.angle_alpha   90.00
_cell.angle_beta   90.00
_cell.angle_gamma   90.00
#
_symmetry.space_group_name_H-M   'P 1'
#
loop_
_entity.id
_entity.type
_entity.pdbx_description
1 polymer ?
#
loop_
_entity_poly.entity_id
_entity_poly.type
_entity_poly.pdbx_seq_one_letter_code
_entity_poly.pdbx_strand_id
1 'polypeptide(L)' 'MQAYKDLLVKFVDLNRSILGSNLVGVYLHGSFVMDCFNPGESDLDLLIVVENVIQDDVKKRYMDMVVRLNIC' A
#
# COMPACT_ATOMS: atom_id res chain seq x y z
N MET A 1 1.87 5.21 -16.35
CA MET A 1 2.27 3.90 -15.79
C MET A 1 3.49 3.94 -14.88
N GLN A 2 4.63 4.53 -15.29
CA GLN A 2 5.86 4.53 -14.47
C GLN A 2 5.64 5.12 -13.05
N ALA A 3 4.94 6.24 -12.93
CA ALA A 3 4.64 6.86 -11.64
C ALA A 3 3.90 5.94 -10.66
N TYR A 4 2.92 5.15 -11.15
CA TYR A 4 2.20 4.16 -10.32
C TYR A 4 3.12 3.02 -9.87
N LYS A 5 4.01 2.57 -10.75
CA LYS A 5 5.01 1.56 -10.40
C LYS A 5 5.95 2.07 -9.31
N ASP A 6 6.42 3.30 -9.42
CA ASP A 6 7.32 3.91 -8.43
C ASP A 6 6.59 4.10 -7.09
N LEU A 7 5.31 4.49 -7.11
CA LEU A 7 4.45 4.55 -5.93
C LEU A 7 4.29 3.18 -5.26
N LEU A 8 3.98 2.14 -6.03
CA LEU A 8 3.80 0.77 -5.53
C LEU A 8 5.10 0.21 -4.93
N VAL A 9 6.24 0.42 -5.58
CA VAL A 9 7.56 0.02 -5.04
C VAL A 9 7.82 0.73 -3.72
N LYS A 10 7.62 2.05 -3.67
CA LYS A 10 7.78 2.83 -2.44
C LYS A 10 6.83 2.38 -1.33
N PHE A 11 5.58 2.07 -1.67
CA PHE A 11 4.60 1.54 -0.73
C PHE A 11 5.05 0.20 -0.13
N VAL A 12 5.56 -0.72 -0.96
CA VAL A 12 6.09 -2.01 -0.52
C VAL A 12 7.30 -1.84 0.41
N ASP A 13 8.22 -0.93 0.09
CA ASP A 13 9.41 -0.69 0.93
C ASP A 13 9.05 -0.08 2.29
N LEU A 14 8.07 0.83 2.31
CA LEU A 14 7.54 1.40 3.56
C LEU A 14 6.81 0.35 4.40
N ASN A 15 6.05 -0.56 3.77
CA ASN A 15 5.43 -1.70 4.45
C ASN A 15 6.47 -2.59 5.11
N ARG A 16 7.53 -2.96 4.38
CA ARG A 16 8.65 -3.73 4.93
C ARG A 16 9.31 -3.02 6.11
N SER A 17 9.47 -1.70 6.03
CA SER A 17 10.08 -0.92 7.11
C SER A 17 9.20 -0.79 8.36
N ILE A 18 7.87 -0.69 8.22
CA ILE A 18 6.95 -0.48 9.35
C ILE A 18 6.54 -1.80 9.98
N LEU A 19 6.21 -2.81 9.17
CA LEU A 19 5.66 -4.09 9.60
C LEU A 19 6.75 -5.15 9.82
N GLY A 20 7.94 -4.99 9.23
CA GLY A 20 9.07 -5.88 9.44
C GLY A 20 8.75 -7.33 9.13
N SER A 21 9.15 -8.24 10.03
CA SER A 21 8.86 -9.67 9.93
C SER A 21 7.37 -10.02 10.06
N ASN A 22 6.52 -9.09 10.52
CA ASN A 22 5.08 -9.32 10.62
C ASN A 22 4.37 -9.23 9.26
N LEU A 23 5.04 -8.72 8.22
CA LEU A 23 4.50 -8.63 6.87
C LEU A 23 4.59 -9.99 6.16
N VAL A 24 3.45 -10.55 5.79
CA VAL A 24 3.36 -11.78 4.98
C VAL A 24 3.36 -11.44 3.49
N GLY A 25 2.59 -10.42 3.08
CA GLY A 25 2.50 -10.05 1.67
C GLY A 25 1.68 -8.79 1.42
N VAL A 26 1.94 -8.18 0.26
CA VAL A 26 1.20 -7.03 -0.28
C VAL A 26 0.67 -7.44 -1.65
N TYR A 27 -0.63 -7.27 -1.86
CA TYR A 27 -1.33 -7.70 -3.07
C TYR A 27 -2.05 -6.51 -3.70
N LEU A 28 -1.82 -6.31 -4.99
CA LEU A 28 -2.55 -5.33 -5.80
C LEU A 28 -3.82 -5.98 -6.36
N HIS A 29 -4.94 -5.32 -6.16
CA HIS A 29 -6.24 -5.75 -6.65
C HIS A 29 -6.89 -4.62 -7.45
N GLY A 30 -8.15 -4.82 -7.82
CA GLY A 30 -9.00 -3.76 -8.33
C GLY A 30 -8.81 -3.46 -9.80
N SER A 31 -9.28 -2.26 -10.18
CA SER A 31 -9.34 -1.81 -11.58
C SER A 31 -7.97 -1.87 -12.28
N PHE A 32 -6.88 -1.65 -11.54
CA PHE A 32 -5.50 -1.69 -12.06
C PHE A 32 -5.08 -3.03 -12.64
N VAL A 33 -5.54 -4.15 -12.06
CA VAL A 33 -5.20 -5.51 -12.55
C VAL A 33 -6.30 -6.12 -13.41
N MET A 34 -7.48 -5.50 -13.44
CA MET A 34 -8.65 -5.94 -14.22
C MET A 34 -8.76 -5.26 -15.59
N ASP A 35 -7.75 -4.49 -16.01
CA ASP A 35 -7.71 -3.76 -17.29
C ASP A 35 -8.82 -2.71 -17.46
N CYS A 36 -9.35 -2.20 -16.35
CA CYS A 36 -10.42 -1.19 -16.29
C CYS A 36 -9.96 0.09 -15.57
N PHE A 37 -8.66 0.34 -15.50
CA PHE A 37 -8.09 1.46 -14.75
C PHE A 37 -8.15 2.77 -15.54
N ASN A 38 -8.74 3.82 -14.94
CA ASN A 38 -8.77 5.16 -15.49
C ASN A 38 -7.75 6.07 -14.76
N PRO A 39 -6.64 6.48 -15.40
CA PRO A 39 -5.67 7.37 -14.78
C PRO A 39 -6.29 8.70 -14.33
N GLY A 40 -6.18 9.01 -13.04
CA GLY A 40 -6.67 10.27 -12.45
C GLY A 40 -8.08 10.19 -11.88
N GLU A 41 -8.82 9.10 -12.13
CA GLU A 41 -10.14 8.86 -11.52
C GLU A 41 -10.17 7.58 -10.68
N SER A 42 -9.43 6.54 -11.10
CA SER A 42 -9.36 5.27 -10.38
C SER A 42 -8.37 5.33 -9.21
N ASP A 43 -8.75 4.69 -8.12
CA ASP A 43 -7.93 4.39 -6.96
C ASP A 43 -7.05 3.14 -7.16
N LEU A 44 -6.19 2.86 -6.17
CA LEU A 44 -5.38 1.66 -6.09
C LEU A 44 -5.82 0.81 -4.90
N ASP A 45 -6.40 -0.36 -5.20
CA ASP A 45 -6.81 -1.32 -4.19
C ASP A 45 -5.63 -2.19 -3.74
N LEU A 46 -5.27 -2.11 -2.46
CA LEU A 46 -4.16 -2.85 -1.88
C LEU A 46 -4.61 -3.67 -0.67
N LEU A 47 -4.28 -4.96 -0.68
CA LEU A 47 -4.48 -5.87 0.44
C LEU A 47 -3.13 -6.19 1.09
N ILE A 48 -3.04 -5.96 2.40
CA ILE A 48 -1.83 -6.21 3.19
C ILE A 48 -2.14 -7.31 4.19
N VAL A 49 -1.37 -8.39 4.14
CA VAL A 49 -1.52 -9.56 5.02
C VAL A 49 -0.40 -9.55 6.05
N VAL A 50 -0.78 -9.66 7.32
CA VAL A 50 0.14 -9.73 8.46
C VAL A 50 -0.11 -10.98 9.29
N GLU A 51 0.93 -11.48 9.94
CA GLU A 51 0.87 -12.73 10.71
C GLU A 51 0.24 -12.51 12.11
N ASN A 52 0.57 -11.40 12.74
CA ASN A 52 0.16 -11.06 14.11
C ASN A 52 -0.56 -9.71 14.17
N VAL A 53 -1.34 -9.53 15.25
CA VAL A 53 -2.06 -8.28 15.54
C VAL A 53 -1.08 -7.10 15.61
N ILE A 54 -1.44 -6.01 14.93
CA ILE A 54 -0.66 -4.77 14.90
C ILE A 54 -1.01 -3.93 16.14
N GLN A 55 0.01 -3.44 16.87
CA GLN A 55 -0.17 -2.50 17.98
C GLN A 55 -0.65 -1.13 17.50
N ASP A 56 -1.38 -0.40 18.35
CA ASP A 56 -2.07 0.83 17.92
C ASP A 56 -1.12 1.97 17.52
N ASP A 57 0.06 2.03 18.13
CA ASP A 57 1.12 2.98 17.74
C ASP A 57 1.67 2.66 16.34
N VAL A 58 1.86 1.39 16.02
CA VAL A 58 2.27 0.94 14.68
C VAL A 58 1.16 1.19 13.66
N LYS A 59 -0.11 0.93 14.01
CA LYS A 59 -1.26 1.29 13.15
C LYS A 59 -1.28 2.79 12.85
N LYS A 60 -1.05 3.63 13.86
CA LYS A 60 -1.02 5.09 13.67
C LYS A 60 0.09 5.50 12.69
N ARG A 61 1.32 5.00 12.90
CA ARG A 61 2.46 5.25 11.98
C ARG A 61 2.17 4.74 10.57
N TYR A 62 1.47 3.61 10.45
CA TYR A 62 1.05 3.06 9.18
C TYR A 62 0.03 3.97 8.47
N MET A 63 -0.97 4.48 9.19
CA MET A 63 -1.94 5.44 8.65
C MET A 63 -1.27 6.75 8.23
N ASP A 64 -0.34 7.26 9.04
CA ASP A 64 0.45 8.46 8.67
C ASP A 64 1.22 8.24 7.37
N MET A 65 1.77 7.04 7.15
CA MET A 65 2.45 6.67 5.91
C MET A 65 1.49 6.62 4.71
N VAL A 66 0.31 6.02 4.86
CA VAL A 66 -0.70 5.96 3.79
C VAL A 66 -1.15 7.36 3.38
N VAL A 67 -1.46 8.23 4.36
CA VAL A 67 -1.86 9.62 4.09
C VAL A 67 -0.77 10.39 3.35
N ARG A 68 0.51 10.22 3.73
CA ARG A 68 1.65 10.86 3.05
C ARG A 68 1.86 10.40 1.61
N LEU A 69 1.43 9.18 1.26
CA LEU A 69 1.50 8.68 -0.10
C LEU A 69 0.28 9.08 -0.93
N ASN A 70 -0.82 9.45 -0.28
CA ASN A 70 -2.04 9.94 -0.92
C ASN A 70 -2.01 11.46 -1.15
N ILE A 71 -0.92 11.95 -1.75
CA ILE A 71 -0.80 13.36 -2.14
C ILE A 71 -1.13 13.42 -3.63
N CYS A 72 -2.28 14.03 -3.95
CA CYS A 72 -2.69 14.40 -5.30
C CYS A 72 -1.67 15.30 -5.99
#